data_AF-A0A4Q4CM10-F1
#
_entry.id   AF-A0A4Q4CM10-F1
#
_cell.length_a   1.000
_cell.length_b   1.000
_cell.length_c   1.000
_cell.angle_alpha   90.00
_cell.angle_beta   90.00
_cell.angle_gamma   90.00
#
_symmetry.space_group_name_H-M   'P 1'
#
loop_
_entity.id
_entity.type
_entity.pdbx_description
1 polymer ?
#
loop_
_entity_poly.entity_id
_entity_poly.type
_entity_poly.pdbx_seq_one_letter_code
_entity_poly.pdbx_strand_id
1 'polypeptide(L)'
;MRYLSILTLLLLTLHLPAQEPDPLRAGMEEMGDPPERSADAEPLAQELQYLRRHPLPVNTASAEQLRALGWLHELQIQSLLDYRARLGPLLALEELQAVPHWNAGLIRQLHPYLSVAAPAPARLLAGEHRLQFLYARELERAAGYRVAGGYAGSPDRLQLRYRFQGARLRWGLTAEKDAGEPLFRKEAPVDFVSAHLYYEGAGLLRTLALGDFTVNMGQGLIQWQGTAFGGGADLSFLKRQGPLFAPHRSAGEFAFQRGAAVTLQRGHWELSAFASRRRLDVNSSDTGDLRFTGFQEGGLHRTAGERADR
;
A
#
# COMPACT_ATOMS: atom_id res chain seq x y z
N MET A 1 -2.96 18.83 38.09
CA MET A 1 -3.56 17.86 37.13
C MET A 1 -3.10 18.14 35.70
N ARG A 2 -3.36 19.32 35.10
CA ARG A 2 -2.96 19.65 33.70
C ARG A 2 -1.46 19.59 33.40
N TYR A 3 -0.60 20.04 34.31
CA TYR A 3 0.85 20.01 34.11
C TYR A 3 1.45 18.60 34.25
N LEU A 4 0.80 17.74 35.04
CA LEU A 4 1.25 16.37 35.26
C LEU A 4 1.00 15.51 34.01
N SER A 5 -0.12 15.73 33.31
CA SER A 5 -0.45 15.06 32.04
C SER A 5 0.40 15.54 30.86
N ILE A 6 0.83 16.80 30.84
CA ILE A 6 1.79 17.30 29.85
C ILE A 6 3.17 16.67 30.08
N LEU A 7 3.60 16.56 31.35
CA LEU A 7 4.90 15.98 31.69
C LEU A 7 4.96 14.47 31.37
N THR A 8 3.88 13.71 31.61
CA THR A 8 3.80 12.29 31.22
C THR A 8 3.74 12.10 29.71
N LEU A 9 3.07 12.99 28.96
CA LEU A 9 3.12 12.95 27.50
C LEU A 9 4.54 13.23 26.97
N LEU A 10 5.25 14.18 27.58
CA LEU A 10 6.62 14.53 27.22
C LEU A 10 7.64 13.43 27.58
N LEU A 11 7.41 12.69 28.67
CA LEU A 11 8.23 11.54 29.07
C LEU A 11 7.99 10.32 28.17
N LEU A 12 6.78 10.18 27.59
CA LEU A 12 6.49 9.10 26.63
C LEU A 12 7.18 9.30 25.27
N THR A 13 7.44 10.54 24.85
CA THR A 13 8.11 10.82 23.56
C THR A 13 9.62 10.59 23.59
N LEU A 14 10.25 10.61 24.77
CA LEU A 14 11.69 10.39 24.95
C LEU A 14 12.14 8.93 24.70
N HIS A 15 11.22 7.99 24.51
CA HIS A 15 11.52 6.57 24.23
C HIS A 15 11.06 6.11 22.86
N LEU A 16 10.71 7.03 21.96
CA LEU A 16 10.32 6.70 20.61
C LEU A 16 11.54 6.81 19.66
N PRO A 17 11.88 5.76 18.90
CA PRO A 17 12.87 5.88 17.86
C PRO A 17 12.42 6.95 16.84
N ALA A 18 13.35 7.80 16.44
CA ALA A 18 13.13 8.81 15.42
C ALA A 18 12.71 8.15 14.10
N GLN A 19 11.85 8.84 13.34
CA GLN A 19 11.48 8.42 11.99
C GLN A 19 12.71 8.56 11.09
N GLU A 20 13.26 7.44 10.60
CA GLU A 20 14.35 7.48 9.61
C GLU A 20 13.90 8.27 8.37
N PRO A 21 14.77 9.09 7.76
CA PRO A 21 14.46 9.76 6.50
C PRO A 21 14.08 8.73 5.44
N ASP A 22 13.00 9.01 4.71
CA ASP A 22 12.40 8.08 3.76
C ASP A 22 13.26 7.96 2.49
N PRO A 23 13.99 6.85 2.26
CA PRO A 23 14.82 6.69 1.08
C PRO A 23 14.00 6.69 -0.23
N LEU A 24 12.69 6.44 -0.15
CA LEU A 24 11.80 6.61 -1.31
C LEU A 24 11.63 8.04 -1.73
N ARG A 25 11.60 9.01 -0.80
CA ARG A 25 11.49 10.42 -1.17
C ARG A 25 12.66 10.85 -2.05
N ALA A 26 13.88 10.47 -1.67
CA ALA A 26 15.07 10.74 -2.46
C ALA A 26 15.03 10.07 -3.85
N GLY A 27 14.57 8.81 -3.92
CA GLY A 27 14.40 8.11 -5.20
C GLY A 27 13.27 8.66 -6.08
N MET A 28 12.17 9.11 -5.48
CA MET A 28 11.04 9.73 -6.20
C MET A 28 11.39 11.11 -6.74
N GLU A 29 12.16 11.90 -5.99
CA GLU A 29 12.73 13.17 -6.44
C GLU A 29 13.68 12.98 -7.63
N GLU A 30 14.51 11.93 -7.62
CA GLU A 30 15.39 11.56 -8.74
C GLU A 30 14.61 11.10 -9.98
N MET A 31 13.45 10.46 -9.80
CA MET A 31 12.56 10.01 -10.88
C MET A 31 11.62 11.11 -11.43
N GLY A 32 11.60 12.31 -10.81
CA GLY A 32 10.83 13.46 -11.28
C GLY A 32 9.31 13.37 -11.07
N ASP A 33 8.84 12.55 -10.12
CA ASP A 33 7.41 12.33 -9.86
C ASP A 33 6.86 13.37 -8.85
N PRO A 34 5.73 14.05 -9.12
CA PRO A 34 5.22 15.12 -8.26
C PRO A 34 4.70 14.62 -6.89
N PRO A 35 4.82 15.43 -5.83
CA PRO A 35 4.49 15.06 -4.45
C PRO A 35 3.00 14.80 -4.17
N GLU A 36 2.08 15.13 -5.09
CA GLU A 36 0.63 14.91 -4.94
C GLU A 36 0.25 13.42 -4.92
N ARG A 37 1.13 12.50 -5.37
CA ARG A 37 0.99 11.04 -5.25
C ARG A 37 1.34 10.47 -3.85
N SER A 38 1.47 11.32 -2.84
CA SER A 38 2.00 10.95 -1.51
C SER A 38 1.24 9.82 -0.78
N ALA A 39 -0.08 9.68 -0.96
CA ALA A 39 -0.87 8.60 -0.37
C ALA A 39 -0.57 7.22 -1.00
N ASP A 40 -0.16 7.20 -2.27
CA ASP A 40 0.20 5.99 -3.00
C ASP A 40 1.66 5.59 -2.76
N ALA A 41 2.50 6.48 -2.24
CA ALA A 41 3.90 6.19 -1.93
C ALA A 41 4.08 5.46 -0.58
N GLU A 42 3.14 5.65 0.36
CA GLU A 42 3.21 5.06 1.71
C GLU A 42 3.30 3.52 1.70
N PRO A 43 2.49 2.78 0.90
CA PRO A 43 2.58 1.32 0.85
C PRO A 43 3.94 0.82 0.35
N LEU A 44 4.56 1.51 -0.62
CA LEU A 44 5.88 1.15 -1.12
C LEU A 44 6.96 1.46 -0.08
N ALA A 45 6.88 2.61 0.60
CA ALA A 45 7.81 2.97 1.69
C ALA A 45 7.84 1.93 2.80
N GLN A 46 6.67 1.45 3.16
CA GLN A 46 6.54 0.41 4.17
C GLN A 46 7.10 -0.93 3.70
N GLU A 47 6.91 -1.28 2.41
CA GLU A 47 7.49 -2.49 1.83
C GLU A 47 9.02 -2.44 1.81
N LEU A 48 9.60 -1.33 1.35
CA LEU A 48 11.05 -1.15 1.30
C LEU A 48 11.66 -1.13 2.71
N GLN A 49 11.00 -0.53 3.69
CA GLN A 49 11.43 -0.59 5.09
C GLN A 49 11.38 -2.01 5.66
N TYR A 50 10.43 -2.85 5.22
CA TYR A 50 10.41 -4.27 5.57
C TYR A 50 11.57 -5.01 4.90
N LEU A 51 11.80 -4.79 3.60
CA LEU A 51 12.85 -5.46 2.83
C LEU A 51 14.27 -5.09 3.29
N ARG A 52 14.50 -3.90 3.88
CA ARG A 52 15.79 -3.58 4.54
C ARG A 52 16.09 -4.49 5.73
N ARG A 53 15.05 -4.98 6.41
CA ARG A 53 15.17 -5.88 7.58
C ARG A 53 15.06 -7.36 7.17
N HIS A 54 14.35 -7.63 6.08
CA HIS A 54 14.14 -8.95 5.49
C HIS A 54 14.49 -8.93 4.00
N PRO A 55 15.78 -8.90 3.64
CA PRO A 55 16.19 -8.79 2.23
C PRO A 55 15.64 -9.92 1.37
N LEU A 56 15.24 -9.57 0.15
CA LEU A 56 14.66 -10.49 -0.82
C LEU A 56 15.75 -11.46 -1.33
N PRO A 57 15.54 -12.79 -1.26
CA PRO A 57 16.49 -13.76 -1.76
C PRO A 57 16.50 -13.76 -3.29
N VAL A 58 17.52 -13.16 -3.90
CA VAL A 58 17.61 -12.86 -5.33
C VAL A 58 17.53 -14.11 -6.22
N ASN A 59 18.04 -15.24 -5.71
CA ASN A 59 18.06 -16.53 -6.40
C ASN A 59 16.69 -17.22 -6.48
N THR A 60 15.76 -16.85 -5.61
CA THR A 60 14.40 -17.42 -5.56
C THR A 60 13.31 -16.40 -5.83
N ALA A 61 13.66 -15.11 -5.87
CA ALA A 61 12.73 -14.01 -6.10
C ALA A 61 11.90 -14.22 -7.37
N SER A 62 10.59 -14.02 -7.27
CA SER A 62 9.70 -14.02 -8.44
C SER A 62 9.78 -12.69 -9.21
N ALA A 63 9.29 -12.68 -10.45
CA ALA A 63 9.14 -11.44 -11.21
C ALA A 63 8.28 -10.41 -10.45
N GLU A 64 7.22 -10.86 -9.77
CA GLU A 64 6.31 -10.01 -9.00
C GLU A 64 7.02 -9.36 -7.80
N GLN A 65 7.83 -10.13 -7.08
CA GLN A 65 8.63 -9.63 -5.96
C GLN A 65 9.68 -8.62 -6.42
N LEU A 66 10.28 -8.83 -7.59
CA LEU A 66 11.21 -7.88 -8.19
C LEU A 66 10.50 -6.60 -8.66
N ARG A 67 9.31 -6.71 -9.27
CA ARG A 67 8.48 -5.54 -9.64
C ARG A 67 8.07 -4.73 -8.42
N ALA A 68 7.79 -5.39 -7.29
CA ALA A 68 7.40 -4.73 -6.04
C ALA A 68 8.50 -3.82 -5.44
N LEU A 69 9.75 -3.93 -5.91
CA LEU A 69 10.84 -3.02 -5.52
C LEU A 69 10.68 -1.62 -6.14
N GLY A 70 9.91 -1.46 -7.22
CA GLY A 70 9.65 -0.17 -7.87
C GLY A 70 10.78 0.36 -8.77
N TRP A 71 12.03 -0.02 -8.54
CA TRP A 71 13.20 0.48 -9.29
C TRP A 71 13.58 -0.32 -10.53
N LEU A 72 13.14 -1.56 -10.64
CA LEU A 72 13.52 -2.46 -11.74
C LEU A 72 12.49 -2.37 -12.85
N HIS A 73 12.92 -2.10 -14.08
CA HIS A 73 12.05 -2.19 -15.26
C HIS A 73 11.98 -3.63 -15.82
N GLU A 74 10.96 -3.93 -16.64
CA GLU A 74 10.70 -5.29 -17.13
C GLU A 74 11.92 -5.96 -17.78
N LEU A 75 12.66 -5.22 -18.62
CA LEU A 75 13.86 -5.77 -19.27
C LEU A 75 14.96 -6.17 -18.25
N GLN A 76 15.16 -5.42 -17.16
CA GLN A 76 16.10 -5.77 -16.09
C GLN A 76 15.63 -7.00 -15.32
N ILE A 77 14.34 -7.08 -15.02
CA ILE A 77 13.73 -8.23 -14.33
C ILE A 77 13.93 -9.49 -15.17
N GLN A 78 13.57 -9.44 -16.45
CA GLN A 78 13.72 -10.57 -17.34
C GLN A 78 15.20 -10.97 -17.52
N SER A 79 16.11 -9.98 -17.62
CA SER A 79 17.55 -10.26 -17.72
C SER A 79 18.07 -11.03 -16.52
N LEU A 80 17.63 -10.70 -15.29
CA LEU A 80 17.99 -11.45 -14.09
C LEU A 80 17.40 -12.86 -14.08
N LEU A 81 16.13 -13.01 -14.47
CA LEU A 81 15.47 -14.33 -14.53
C LEU A 81 16.14 -15.24 -15.57
N ASP A 82 16.47 -14.71 -16.75
CA ASP A 82 17.17 -15.42 -17.81
C ASP A 82 18.60 -15.78 -17.41
N TYR A 83 19.31 -14.85 -16.74
CA TYR A 83 20.64 -15.10 -16.19
C TYR A 83 20.61 -16.30 -15.23
N ARG A 84 19.68 -16.30 -14.25
CA ARG A 84 19.50 -17.39 -13.29
C ARG A 84 19.17 -18.72 -13.97
N ALA A 85 18.34 -18.70 -15.01
CA ALA A 85 17.93 -19.89 -15.74
C ALA A 85 19.08 -20.51 -16.56
N ARG A 86 20.00 -19.68 -17.08
CA ARG A 86 21.09 -20.13 -17.97
C ARG A 86 22.38 -20.43 -17.23
N LEU A 87 22.74 -19.62 -16.24
CA LEU A 87 24.04 -19.66 -15.56
C LEU A 87 23.96 -20.21 -14.13
N GLY A 88 22.74 -20.32 -13.57
CA GLY A 88 22.52 -20.82 -12.22
C GLY A 88 22.41 -19.71 -11.17
N PRO A 89 22.43 -20.07 -9.87
CA PRO A 89 22.27 -19.11 -8.78
C PRO A 89 23.51 -18.21 -8.63
N LEU A 90 23.26 -16.97 -8.22
CA LEU A 90 24.30 -16.02 -7.82
C LEU A 90 24.92 -16.45 -6.48
N LEU A 91 26.25 -16.47 -6.41
CA LEU A 91 27.01 -16.77 -5.20
C LEU A 91 27.19 -15.53 -4.32
N ALA A 92 27.25 -14.35 -4.95
CA ALA A 92 27.44 -13.07 -4.29
C ALA A 92 26.64 -11.97 -5.01
N LEU A 93 26.27 -10.89 -4.31
CA LEU A 93 25.49 -9.80 -4.92
C LEU A 93 26.29 -9.06 -5.99
N GLU A 94 27.62 -9.08 -5.91
CA GLU A 94 28.53 -8.47 -6.86
C GLU A 94 28.41 -9.07 -8.26
N GLU A 95 28.00 -10.34 -8.37
CA GLU A 95 27.76 -11.02 -9.65
C GLU A 95 26.58 -10.41 -10.42
N LEU A 96 25.74 -9.59 -9.78
CA LEU A 96 24.70 -8.80 -10.46
C LEU A 96 25.28 -7.85 -11.52
N GLN A 97 26.57 -7.51 -11.44
CA GLN A 97 27.27 -6.74 -12.48
C GLN A 97 27.36 -7.49 -13.82
N ALA A 98 27.26 -8.83 -13.81
CA ALA A 98 27.24 -9.65 -15.01
C ALA A 98 25.85 -9.80 -15.63
N VAL A 99 24.79 -9.32 -14.95
CA VAL A 99 23.42 -9.37 -15.47
C VAL A 99 23.24 -8.27 -16.52
N PRO A 100 22.82 -8.61 -17.75
CA PRO A 100 22.59 -7.61 -18.80
C PRO A 100 21.63 -6.50 -18.34
N HIS A 101 21.89 -5.26 -18.74
CA HIS A 101 21.09 -4.06 -18.44
C HIS A 101 21.10 -3.61 -16.96
N TRP A 102 21.91 -4.24 -16.11
CA TRP A 102 22.15 -3.78 -14.74
C TRP A 102 23.42 -2.94 -14.69
N ASN A 103 23.38 -1.81 -13.99
CA ASN A 103 24.53 -0.93 -13.81
C ASN A 103 24.90 -0.79 -12.32
N ALA A 104 26.11 -0.30 -12.06
CA ALA A 104 26.62 -0.19 -10.69
C ALA A 104 25.79 0.76 -9.79
N GLY A 105 25.14 1.77 -10.36
CA GLY A 105 24.24 2.67 -9.61
C GLY A 105 23.00 1.94 -9.10
N LEU A 106 22.31 1.22 -9.99
CA LEU A 106 21.16 0.39 -9.67
C LEU A 106 21.50 -0.70 -8.65
N ILE A 107 22.63 -1.38 -8.82
CA ILE A 107 23.05 -2.45 -7.89
C ILE A 107 23.27 -1.86 -6.48
N ARG A 108 23.90 -0.69 -6.37
CA ARG A 108 24.06 0.00 -5.07
C ARG A 108 22.72 0.38 -4.45
N GLN A 109 21.77 0.86 -5.25
CA GLN A 109 20.42 1.17 -4.78
C GLN A 109 19.68 -0.08 -4.28
N LEU A 110 19.83 -1.21 -4.96
CA LEU A 110 19.16 -2.46 -4.61
C LEU A 110 19.84 -3.26 -3.49
N HIS A 111 21.13 -3.01 -3.25
CA HIS A 111 21.94 -3.75 -2.29
C HIS A 111 21.29 -3.89 -0.89
N PRO A 112 20.64 -2.86 -0.29
CA PRO A 112 20.00 -3.00 1.02
C PRO A 112 18.78 -3.92 1.05
N TYR A 113 18.25 -4.29 -0.11
CA TYR A 113 16.96 -4.98 -0.25
C TYR A 113 17.10 -6.40 -0.81
N LEU A 114 18.31 -6.81 -1.20
CA LEU A 114 18.59 -8.10 -1.82
C LEU A 114 19.54 -8.94 -0.94
N SER A 115 19.44 -10.25 -1.07
CA SER A 115 20.38 -11.21 -0.46
C SER A 115 20.56 -12.43 -1.34
N VAL A 116 21.74 -13.03 -1.30
CA VAL A 116 22.03 -14.34 -1.91
C VAL A 116 21.74 -15.51 -0.98
N ALA A 117 21.48 -15.23 0.31
CA ALA A 117 21.20 -16.26 1.30
C ALA A 117 19.93 -17.04 0.92
N ALA A 118 19.96 -18.35 1.18
CA ALA A 118 18.78 -19.17 1.01
C ALA A 118 17.64 -18.66 1.93
N PRO A 119 16.39 -18.63 1.44
CA PRO A 119 15.28 -18.24 2.28
C PRO A 119 15.18 -19.18 3.47
N ALA A 120 15.07 -18.62 4.68
CA ALA A 120 14.76 -19.40 5.88
C ALA A 120 13.43 -20.15 5.68
N PRO A 121 13.26 -21.36 6.24
CA PRO A 121 12.02 -22.10 6.14
C PRO A 121 10.86 -21.26 6.67
N ALA A 122 9.96 -20.87 5.76
CA ALA A 122 8.87 -19.94 6.04
C ALA A 122 7.84 -20.60 6.95
N ARG A 123 7.86 -20.23 8.24
CA ARG A 123 6.73 -20.49 9.14
C ARG A 123 5.62 -19.50 8.80
N LEU A 124 4.42 -20.00 8.51
CA LEU A 124 3.31 -19.19 7.99
C LEU A 124 2.94 -18.01 8.91
N LEU A 125 3.09 -18.18 10.23
CA LEU A 125 2.80 -17.19 11.26
C LEU A 125 4.06 -16.54 11.86
N ALA A 126 5.24 -16.82 11.31
CA ALA A 126 6.43 -16.06 11.68
C ALA A 126 6.48 -14.80 10.82
N GLY A 127 6.46 -13.64 11.47
CA GLY A 127 6.45 -12.35 10.82
C GLY A 127 6.49 -11.21 11.82
N GLU A 128 6.52 -9.99 11.29
CA GLU A 128 6.49 -8.78 12.08
C GLU A 128 5.06 -8.35 12.34
N HIS A 129 4.77 -7.97 13.58
CA HIS A 129 3.53 -7.32 13.97
C HIS A 129 3.79 -5.83 14.17
N ARG A 130 2.95 -5.00 13.56
CA ARG A 130 3.03 -3.54 13.69
C ARG A 130 1.66 -3.00 14.08
N LEU A 131 1.60 -2.38 15.25
CA LEU A 131 0.45 -1.62 15.71
C LEU A 131 0.79 -0.13 15.63
N GLN A 132 -0.07 0.64 14.98
CA GLN A 132 0.05 2.09 14.84
C GLN A 132 -1.24 2.73 15.32
N PHE A 133 -1.08 3.74 16.17
CA PHE A 133 -2.17 4.58 16.62
C PHE A 133 -1.78 6.03 16.35
N LEU A 134 -2.63 6.75 15.63
CA LEU A 134 -2.45 8.15 15.30
C LEU A 134 -3.65 8.94 15.83
N TYR A 135 -3.35 9.96 16.61
CA TYR A 135 -4.28 11.00 17.03
C TYR A 135 -3.78 12.32 16.47
N ALA A 136 -4.64 13.04 15.75
CA ALA A 136 -4.34 14.37 15.26
C ALA A 136 -5.54 15.30 15.49
N ARG A 137 -5.27 16.57 15.74
CA ARG A 137 -6.30 17.59 15.93
C ARG A 137 -5.77 18.95 15.52
N GLU A 138 -6.55 19.65 14.71
CA GLU A 138 -6.30 21.06 14.44
C GLU A 138 -6.68 21.90 15.66
N LEU A 139 -5.72 22.72 16.13
CA LEU A 139 -5.94 23.60 17.29
C LEU A 139 -6.91 24.73 16.95
N GLU A 140 -6.82 25.25 15.72
CA GLU A 140 -7.74 26.23 15.21
C GLU A 140 -9.06 25.57 14.84
N ARG A 141 -10.16 26.14 15.34
CA ARG A 141 -11.48 25.59 15.06
C ARG A 141 -11.90 25.94 13.64
N ALA A 142 -11.95 24.95 12.76
CA ALA A 142 -12.41 25.09 11.38
C ALA A 142 -13.81 25.76 11.28
N ALA A 143 -14.05 26.49 10.20
CA ALA A 143 -15.29 27.24 9.97
C ALA A 143 -16.54 26.34 10.01
N GLY A 144 -16.42 25.09 9.53
CA GLY A 144 -17.51 24.10 9.54
C GLY A 144 -18.04 23.75 10.94
N TYR A 145 -17.32 24.04 12.02
CA TYR A 145 -17.83 23.89 13.40
C TYR A 145 -18.57 25.10 13.95
N ARG A 146 -18.60 26.21 13.20
CA ARG A 146 -19.20 27.49 13.63
C ARG A 146 -20.56 27.74 12.96
N VAL A 147 -20.97 26.88 12.03
CA VAL A 147 -22.20 27.01 11.24
C VAL A 147 -23.25 26.01 11.73
N ALA A 148 -24.52 26.44 11.77
CA ALA A 148 -25.64 25.55 12.06
C ALA A 148 -25.81 24.51 10.95
N GLY A 149 -25.88 23.22 11.29
CA GLY A 149 -25.85 22.11 10.31
C GLY A 149 -24.45 21.76 9.79
N GLY A 150 -23.40 22.32 10.40
CA GLY A 150 -22.01 22.01 10.11
C GLY A 150 -21.57 20.61 10.57
N TYR A 151 -20.29 20.46 10.90
CA TYR A 151 -19.71 19.15 11.23
C TYR A 151 -20.39 18.49 12.44
N ALA A 152 -20.80 17.22 12.26
CA ALA A 152 -21.59 16.50 13.25
C ALA A 152 -20.76 15.89 14.38
N GLY A 153 -19.46 15.67 14.15
CA GLY A 153 -18.56 15.03 15.11
C GLY A 153 -17.47 15.94 15.65
N SER A 154 -16.46 15.32 16.30
CA SER A 154 -15.35 16.06 16.90
C SER A 154 -14.22 16.35 15.89
N PRO A 155 -13.40 17.41 16.10
CA PRO A 155 -12.22 17.72 15.28
C PRO A 155 -11.05 16.76 15.46
N ASP A 156 -11.24 15.70 16.22
CA ASP A 156 -10.21 14.69 16.46
C ASP A 156 -10.16 13.73 15.27
N ARG A 157 -9.00 13.60 14.64
CA ARG A 157 -8.71 12.53 13.69
C ARG A 157 -8.07 11.37 14.43
N LEU A 158 -8.60 10.18 14.22
CA LEU A 158 -8.13 8.93 14.84
C LEU A 158 -7.86 7.90 13.75
N GLN A 159 -6.69 7.28 13.79
CA GLN A 159 -6.36 6.14 12.93
C GLN A 159 -5.74 5.04 13.79
N LEU A 160 -6.28 3.84 13.66
CA LEU A 160 -5.74 2.62 14.24
C LEU A 160 -5.39 1.68 13.10
N ARG A 161 -4.14 1.25 13.02
CA ARG A 161 -3.67 0.31 12.00
C ARG A 161 -2.90 -0.83 12.65
N TYR A 162 -3.38 -2.04 12.48
CA TYR A 162 -2.68 -3.26 12.82
C TYR A 162 -2.26 -3.99 11.55
N ARG A 163 -1.02 -4.49 11.52
CA ARG A 163 -0.47 -5.23 10.39
C ARG A 163 0.39 -6.39 10.85
N PHE A 164 0.27 -7.50 10.16
CA PHE A 164 1.18 -8.62 10.20
C PHE A 164 1.82 -8.79 8.83
N GLN A 165 3.14 -8.89 8.81
CA GLN A 165 3.91 -9.14 7.59
C GLN A 165 4.85 -10.32 7.81
N GLY A 166 4.49 -11.46 7.23
CA GLY A 166 5.33 -12.65 7.14
C GLY A 166 5.80 -12.92 5.72
N ALA A 167 6.59 -13.98 5.54
CA ALA A 167 7.17 -14.33 4.25
C ALA A 167 6.14 -14.71 3.17
N ARG A 168 5.01 -15.31 3.57
CA ARG A 168 3.94 -15.75 2.66
C ARG A 168 2.56 -15.23 3.02
N LEU A 169 2.38 -14.74 4.25
CA LEU A 169 1.08 -14.30 4.74
C LEU A 169 1.21 -12.86 5.21
N ARG A 170 0.27 -12.02 4.78
CA ARG A 170 0.15 -10.63 5.18
C ARG A 170 -1.30 -10.39 5.55
N TRP A 171 -1.55 -9.71 6.65
CA TRP A 171 -2.91 -9.29 6.98
C TRP A 171 -2.89 -8.01 7.76
N GLY A 172 -4.00 -7.29 7.72
CA GLY A 172 -4.09 -6.02 8.39
C GLY A 172 -5.53 -5.59 8.60
N LEU A 173 -5.66 -4.70 9.56
CA LEU A 173 -6.88 -4.00 9.90
C LEU A 173 -6.54 -2.52 10.02
N THR A 174 -7.29 -1.68 9.32
CA THR A 174 -7.23 -0.23 9.42
C THR A 174 -8.60 0.28 9.80
N ALA A 175 -8.65 1.17 10.79
CA ALA A 175 -9.86 1.82 11.25
C ALA A 175 -9.58 3.32 11.35
N GLU A 176 -10.37 4.14 10.67
CA GLU A 176 -10.18 5.59 10.62
C GLU A 176 -11.47 6.34 10.95
N LYS A 177 -11.28 7.43 11.69
CA LYS A 177 -12.27 8.48 11.90
C LYS A 177 -11.64 9.79 11.48
N ASP A 178 -12.28 10.46 10.54
CA ASP A 178 -11.89 11.80 10.14
C ASP A 178 -12.43 12.91 11.04
N ALA A 179 -11.77 14.06 10.96
CA ALA A 179 -12.16 15.24 11.70
C ALA A 179 -13.54 15.73 11.21
N GLY A 180 -14.44 15.95 12.15
CA GLY A 180 -15.81 16.42 11.90
C GLY A 180 -16.83 15.30 11.75
N GLU A 181 -16.38 14.05 11.77
CA GLU A 181 -17.26 12.89 11.70
C GLU A 181 -17.62 12.32 13.07
N PRO A 182 -18.83 11.78 13.25
CA PRO A 182 -19.24 11.17 14.50
C PRO A 182 -18.50 9.85 14.73
N LEU A 183 -18.00 9.67 15.96
CA LEU A 183 -17.48 8.39 16.45
C LEU A 183 -18.66 7.52 16.91
N PHE A 184 -18.66 6.23 16.59
CA PHE A 184 -19.74 5.27 16.90
C PHE A 184 -21.11 5.67 16.31
N ARG A 185 -21.32 5.28 15.05
CA ARG A 185 -22.64 5.32 14.39
C ARG A 185 -23.44 4.08 14.79
N LYS A 186 -24.76 4.10 14.58
CA LYS A 186 -25.65 2.98 14.95
C LYS A 186 -25.24 1.65 14.31
N GLU A 187 -24.70 1.65 13.09
CA GLU A 187 -24.29 0.43 12.39
C GLU A 187 -22.77 0.14 12.40
N ALA A 188 -21.91 1.11 12.77
CA ALA A 188 -20.45 0.93 12.70
C ALA A 188 -19.68 1.81 13.72
N PRO A 189 -18.58 1.30 14.31
CA PRO A 189 -17.83 2.02 15.34
C PRO A 189 -17.05 3.23 14.80
N VAL A 190 -16.63 3.19 13.54
CA VAL A 190 -15.91 4.26 12.83
C VAL A 190 -16.37 4.31 11.37
N ASP A 191 -15.97 5.34 10.64
CA ASP A 191 -16.45 5.53 9.28
C ASP A 191 -15.82 4.57 8.28
N PHE A 192 -14.49 4.46 8.36
CA PHE A 192 -13.71 3.61 7.49
C PHE A 192 -13.11 2.46 8.27
N VAL A 193 -13.43 1.25 7.81
CA VAL A 193 -12.80 0.02 8.26
C VAL A 193 -12.36 -0.75 7.03
N SER A 194 -11.06 -1.03 6.97
CA SER A 194 -10.45 -1.86 5.95
C SER A 194 -9.76 -3.07 6.56
N ALA A 195 -10.00 -4.24 5.99
CA ALA A 195 -9.38 -5.47 6.43
C ALA A 195 -8.92 -6.28 5.23
N HIS A 196 -7.72 -6.85 5.30
CA HIS A 196 -7.17 -7.66 4.23
C HIS A 196 -6.44 -8.87 4.77
N LEU A 197 -6.51 -9.97 4.02
CA LEU A 197 -5.68 -11.17 4.19
C LEU A 197 -5.11 -11.51 2.82
N TYR A 198 -3.80 -11.58 2.73
CA TYR A 198 -3.07 -11.81 1.50
C TYR A 198 -2.07 -12.93 1.70
N TYR A 199 -2.15 -13.93 0.83
CA TYR A 199 -1.24 -15.06 0.79
C TYR A 199 -0.51 -15.09 -0.55
N GLU A 200 0.81 -15.24 -0.45
CA GLU A 200 1.74 -15.37 -1.57
C GLU A 200 2.44 -16.73 -1.47
N GLY A 201 2.14 -17.59 -2.42
CA GLY A 201 2.51 -19.00 -2.42
C GLY A 201 3.45 -19.41 -3.54
N ALA A 202 3.63 -20.71 -3.66
CA ALA A 202 4.37 -21.35 -4.73
C ALA A 202 3.58 -22.55 -5.27
N GLY A 203 3.82 -22.90 -6.54
CA GLY A 203 3.10 -23.99 -7.20
C GLY A 203 1.70 -23.58 -7.63
N LEU A 204 0.69 -24.41 -7.31
CA LEU A 204 -0.67 -24.24 -7.82
C LEU A 204 -1.32 -22.94 -7.37
N LEU A 205 -1.26 -22.60 -6.09
CA LEU A 205 -1.82 -21.37 -5.55
C LEU A 205 -0.70 -20.34 -5.41
N ARG A 206 -0.67 -19.38 -6.34
CA ARG A 206 0.29 -18.28 -6.33
C ARG A 206 -0.15 -17.14 -5.43
N THR A 207 -1.41 -16.73 -5.57
CA THR A 207 -1.93 -15.57 -4.85
C THR A 207 -3.33 -15.87 -4.36
N LEU A 208 -3.61 -15.48 -3.13
CA LEU A 208 -4.96 -15.40 -2.58
C LEU A 208 -5.10 -14.08 -1.83
N ALA A 209 -6.02 -13.23 -2.25
CA ALA A 209 -6.37 -12.01 -1.55
C ALA A 209 -7.84 -12.09 -1.09
N LEU A 210 -8.09 -11.81 0.18
CA LEU A 210 -9.42 -11.78 0.78
C LEU A 210 -9.62 -10.46 1.52
N GLY A 211 -10.82 -9.90 1.47
CA GLY A 211 -11.12 -8.58 2.03
C GLY A 211 -10.76 -7.49 1.02
N ASP A 212 -9.95 -6.52 1.45
CA ASP A 212 -9.62 -5.33 0.66
C ASP A 212 -8.29 -5.49 -0.10
N PHE A 213 -8.34 -5.35 -1.41
CA PHE A 213 -7.19 -5.53 -2.30
C PHE A 213 -7.25 -4.57 -3.49
N THR A 214 -6.11 -4.35 -4.14
CA THR A 214 -6.01 -3.57 -5.38
C THR A 214 -5.88 -4.49 -6.58
N VAL A 215 -6.45 -4.08 -7.72
CA VAL A 215 -6.31 -4.78 -9.01
C VAL A 215 -5.51 -3.91 -9.99
N ASN A 216 -4.46 -4.48 -10.56
CA ASN A 216 -3.56 -3.82 -11.50
C ASN A 216 -3.48 -4.62 -12.82
N MET A 217 -4.31 -4.27 -13.79
CA MET A 217 -4.51 -5.03 -15.02
C MET A 217 -4.50 -4.16 -16.28
N GLY A 218 -3.98 -4.72 -17.37
CA GLY A 218 -4.03 -4.08 -18.68
C GLY A 218 -3.31 -2.73 -18.72
N GLN A 219 -2.24 -2.54 -17.93
CA GLN A 219 -1.44 -1.31 -17.91
C GLN A 219 -2.24 -0.05 -17.50
N GLY A 220 -3.39 -0.22 -16.86
CA GLY A 220 -4.31 0.88 -16.54
C GLY A 220 -5.29 1.25 -17.65
N LEU A 221 -5.25 0.56 -18.80
CA LEU A 221 -6.29 0.65 -19.82
C LEU A 221 -7.57 -0.10 -19.42
N ILE A 222 -7.44 -1.11 -18.55
CA ILE A 222 -8.58 -1.82 -17.96
C ILE A 222 -8.81 -1.35 -16.53
N GLN A 223 -7.82 -1.53 -15.66
CA GLN A 223 -7.92 -1.13 -14.26
C GLN A 223 -6.53 -1.00 -13.64
N TRP A 224 -6.28 0.08 -12.90
CA TRP A 224 -5.06 0.22 -12.12
C TRP A 224 -5.34 1.02 -10.86
N GLN A 225 -4.97 0.46 -9.71
CA GLN A 225 -5.28 1.04 -8.40
C GLN A 225 -4.06 1.13 -7.49
N GLY A 226 -2.96 0.45 -7.83
CA GLY A 226 -1.70 0.57 -7.12
C GLY A 226 -0.90 1.80 -7.59
N THR A 227 0.18 2.07 -6.88
CA THR A 227 1.17 3.08 -7.27
C THR A 227 1.73 2.74 -8.66
N ALA A 228 1.59 3.65 -9.61
CA ALA A 228 2.22 3.55 -10.92
C ALA A 228 3.37 4.55 -11.00
N PHE A 229 4.59 4.05 -11.01
CA PHE A 229 5.76 4.84 -11.41
C PHE A 229 5.80 4.89 -12.93
N GLY A 230 5.72 6.09 -13.48
CA GLY A 230 5.66 6.33 -14.92
C GLY A 230 5.30 7.78 -15.21
N GLY A 231 6.05 8.40 -16.13
CA GLY A 231 5.87 9.81 -16.53
C GLY A 231 7.16 10.62 -16.66
N GLY A 232 8.30 10.10 -16.20
CA GLY A 232 9.61 10.72 -16.43
C GLY A 232 10.09 10.60 -17.88
N ALA A 233 11.15 11.34 -18.23
CA ALA A 233 11.77 11.31 -19.57
C ALA A 233 12.38 9.95 -19.95
N ASP A 234 12.52 9.03 -18.99
CA ASP A 234 13.03 7.69 -19.22
C ASP A 234 11.95 6.74 -19.77
N LEU A 235 12.08 6.41 -21.05
CA LEU A 235 11.21 5.48 -21.78
C LEU A 235 11.24 4.05 -21.21
N SER A 236 12.24 3.72 -20.39
CA SER A 236 12.38 2.41 -19.73
C SER A 236 11.25 2.13 -18.73
N PHE A 237 10.57 3.18 -18.22
CA PHE A 237 9.41 3.09 -17.32
C PHE A 237 8.07 3.36 -18.01
N LEU A 238 8.00 3.28 -19.35
CA LEU A 238 6.76 3.50 -20.09
C LEU A 238 5.66 2.48 -19.71
N LYS A 239 6.06 1.26 -19.34
CA LYS A 239 5.16 0.18 -18.93
C LYS A 239 4.83 0.30 -17.43
N ARG A 240 3.56 0.48 -17.08
CA ARG A 240 3.10 0.35 -15.70
C ARG A 240 3.32 -1.06 -15.20
N GLN A 241 4.00 -1.19 -14.07
CA GLN A 241 4.39 -2.48 -13.52
C GLN A 241 4.05 -2.57 -12.04
N GLY A 242 3.63 -3.77 -11.65
CA GLY A 242 3.15 -4.07 -10.31
C GLY A 242 2.52 -5.46 -10.28
N PRO A 243 2.32 -6.03 -9.09
CA PRO A 243 1.57 -7.28 -8.95
C PRO A 243 0.12 -7.08 -9.37
N LEU A 244 -0.48 -8.09 -10.02
CA LEU A 244 -1.86 -8.03 -10.49
C LEU A 244 -2.85 -7.83 -9.33
N PHE A 245 -2.62 -8.51 -8.21
CA PHE A 245 -3.34 -8.32 -6.96
C PHE A 245 -2.38 -7.90 -5.87
N ALA A 246 -2.75 -6.92 -5.04
CA ALA A 246 -1.97 -6.53 -3.88
C ALA A 246 -2.89 -6.22 -2.67
N PRO A 247 -2.45 -6.44 -1.43
CA PRO A 247 -3.24 -6.07 -0.26
C PRO A 247 -3.43 -4.55 -0.19
N HIS A 248 -4.64 -4.10 0.12
CA HIS A 248 -4.89 -2.68 0.36
C HIS A 248 -4.34 -2.26 1.72
N ARG A 249 -3.28 -1.45 1.71
CA ARG A 249 -2.56 -0.99 2.91
C ARG A 249 -2.72 0.50 3.20
N SER A 250 -3.38 1.23 2.31
CA SER A 250 -3.56 2.68 2.41
C SER A 250 -4.71 3.05 3.36
N ALA A 251 -4.72 4.31 3.77
CA ALA A 251 -5.84 4.99 4.41
C ALA A 251 -6.93 5.40 3.41
N GLY A 252 -6.64 5.38 2.10
CA GLY A 252 -7.56 5.82 1.07
C GLY A 252 -8.84 4.98 1.01
N GLU A 253 -9.99 5.64 0.91
CA GLU A 253 -11.28 4.98 0.93
C GLU A 253 -11.79 4.60 -0.47
N PHE A 254 -11.16 5.10 -1.53
CA PHE A 254 -11.67 4.95 -2.89
C PHE A 254 -11.00 3.82 -3.69
N ALA A 255 -9.68 3.82 -3.81
CA ALA A 255 -8.94 3.02 -4.80
C ALA A 255 -8.70 1.55 -4.40
N PHE A 256 -9.77 0.78 -4.09
CA PHE A 256 -9.66 -0.65 -3.77
C PHE A 256 -10.92 -1.46 -4.08
N GLN A 257 -10.75 -2.78 -4.12
CA GLN A 257 -11.79 -3.78 -4.27
C GLN A 257 -12.04 -4.51 -2.96
N ARG A 258 -13.29 -4.90 -2.68
CA ARG A 258 -13.67 -5.66 -1.48
C ARG A 258 -14.28 -7.00 -1.88
N GLY A 259 -13.58 -8.10 -1.59
CA GLY A 259 -14.04 -9.44 -1.96
C GLY A 259 -12.93 -10.48 -1.92
N ALA A 260 -12.75 -11.22 -3.01
CA ALA A 260 -11.72 -12.25 -3.13
C ALA A 260 -11.05 -12.22 -4.51
N ALA A 261 -9.74 -12.48 -4.53
CA ALA A 261 -8.95 -12.67 -5.74
C ALA A 261 -8.04 -13.89 -5.58
N VAL A 262 -7.81 -14.60 -6.68
CA VAL A 262 -6.97 -15.80 -6.73
C VAL A 262 -6.16 -15.82 -8.00
N THR A 263 -4.90 -16.25 -7.88
CA THR A 263 -4.04 -16.60 -9.00
C THR A 263 -3.59 -18.05 -8.86
N LEU A 264 -3.93 -18.85 -9.85
CA LEU A 264 -3.55 -20.26 -9.95
C LEU A 264 -2.53 -20.44 -11.07
N GLN A 265 -1.45 -21.18 -10.80
CA GLN A 265 -0.45 -21.50 -11.82
C GLN A 265 -0.20 -23.00 -11.94
N ARG A 266 -0.24 -23.52 -13.16
CA ARG A 266 0.17 -24.90 -13.46
C ARG A 266 1.09 -24.94 -14.66
N GLY A 267 2.38 -25.15 -14.42
CA GLY A 267 3.41 -25.09 -15.46
C GLY A 267 3.49 -23.69 -16.06
N HIS A 268 3.27 -23.60 -17.37
CA HIS A 268 3.28 -22.34 -18.13
C HIS A 268 1.92 -21.62 -18.19
N TRP A 269 0.87 -22.22 -17.61
CA TRP A 269 -0.45 -21.62 -17.57
C TRP A 269 -0.69 -20.92 -16.24
N GLU A 270 -1.18 -19.69 -16.31
CA GLU A 270 -1.61 -18.90 -15.17
C GLU A 270 -3.05 -18.43 -15.39
N LEU A 271 -3.88 -18.57 -14.37
CA LEU A 271 -5.26 -18.10 -14.34
C LEU A 271 -5.42 -17.18 -13.14
N SER A 272 -5.81 -15.94 -13.41
CA SER A 272 -6.11 -14.95 -12.38
C SER A 272 -7.56 -14.52 -12.47
N ALA A 273 -8.27 -14.54 -11.34
CA ALA A 273 -9.67 -14.17 -11.26
C ALA A 273 -9.95 -13.41 -9.95
N PHE A 274 -10.89 -12.47 -10.00
CA PHE A 274 -11.35 -11.76 -8.81
C PHE A 274 -12.85 -11.49 -8.87
N ALA A 275 -13.46 -11.34 -7.71
CA ALA A 275 -14.83 -10.87 -7.54
C ALA A 275 -14.86 -9.84 -6.41
N SER A 276 -15.57 -8.75 -6.63
CA SER A 276 -15.67 -7.63 -5.70
C SER A 276 -17.12 -7.20 -5.54
N ARG A 277 -17.50 -6.89 -4.32
CA ARG A 277 -18.78 -6.27 -3.98
C ARG A 277 -18.54 -5.21 -2.92
N ARG A 278 -18.67 -3.95 -3.32
CA ARG A 278 -18.50 -2.78 -2.44
C ARG A 278 -19.62 -1.78 -2.69
N ARG A 279 -19.94 -0.99 -1.66
CA ARG A 279 -20.72 0.23 -1.80
C ARG A 279 -19.76 1.38 -2.10
N LEU A 280 -20.16 2.28 -2.98
CA LEU A 280 -19.40 3.47 -3.36
C LEU A 280 -20.29 4.67 -3.11
N ASP A 281 -19.68 5.72 -2.58
CA ASP A 281 -20.35 6.98 -2.30
C ASP A 281 -20.48 7.76 -3.61
N VAL A 282 -21.64 8.39 -3.83
CA VAL A 282 -22.01 9.00 -5.10
C VAL A 282 -22.72 10.33 -4.86
N ASN A 283 -22.30 11.36 -5.59
CA ASN A 283 -22.98 12.65 -5.54
C ASN A 283 -24.34 12.58 -6.23
N SER A 284 -25.40 12.91 -5.50
CA SER A 284 -26.77 12.98 -6.00
C SER A 284 -27.22 14.42 -6.25
N SER A 285 -27.95 14.68 -7.35
CA SER A 285 -28.61 15.98 -7.59
C SER A 285 -30.08 15.91 -7.17
N ASP A 286 -30.52 16.87 -6.35
CA ASP A 286 -31.85 16.90 -5.71
C ASP A 286 -33.02 17.28 -6.67
N THR A 287 -32.83 17.15 -7.98
CA THR A 287 -33.76 17.64 -9.01
C THR A 287 -34.87 16.63 -9.37
N GLY A 288 -35.35 15.83 -8.41
CA GLY A 288 -36.49 14.91 -8.57
C GLY A 288 -36.25 13.64 -9.39
N ASP A 289 -35.25 13.64 -10.29
CA ASP A 289 -34.73 12.44 -10.95
C ASP A 289 -33.45 11.99 -10.25
N LEU A 290 -33.36 10.71 -9.84
CA LEU A 290 -32.13 10.09 -9.35
C LEU A 290 -31.06 10.12 -10.45
N ARG A 291 -30.25 11.19 -10.46
CA ARG A 291 -29.13 11.39 -11.38
C ARG A 291 -27.84 11.44 -10.57
N PHE A 292 -26.96 10.49 -10.88
CA PHE A 292 -25.62 10.41 -10.32
C PHE A 292 -24.68 11.28 -11.13
N THR A 293 -23.98 12.21 -10.47
CA THR A 293 -23.08 13.16 -11.15
C THR A 293 -21.62 12.73 -11.11
N GLY A 294 -21.23 11.89 -10.15
CA GLY A 294 -19.89 11.33 -10.06
C GLY A 294 -19.66 10.56 -8.76
N PHE A 295 -18.58 9.80 -8.72
CA PHE A 295 -18.12 9.12 -7.51
C PHE A 295 -17.43 10.10 -6.56
N GLN A 296 -17.62 9.90 -5.26
CA GLN A 296 -16.97 10.70 -4.24
C GLN A 296 -15.69 9.99 -3.77
N GLU A 297 -14.52 10.55 -4.13
CA GLU A 297 -13.22 9.93 -3.82
C GLU A 297 -12.69 10.29 -2.42
N GLY A 298 -13.23 11.35 -1.82
CA GLY A 298 -12.72 11.92 -0.58
C GLY A 298 -13.11 11.18 0.70
N GLY A 299 -14.15 10.33 0.68
CA GLY A 299 -14.60 9.55 1.84
C GLY A 299 -15.13 10.36 3.03
N LEU A 300 -15.41 11.67 2.85
CA LEU A 300 -15.80 12.54 3.97
C LEU A 300 -17.31 12.53 4.20
N HIS A 301 -17.72 12.32 5.45
CA HIS A 301 -19.10 12.15 5.92
C HIS A 301 -19.43 13.05 7.13
N ARG A 302 -19.01 14.31 7.10
CA ARG A 302 -19.02 15.25 8.23
C ARG A 302 -20.37 15.95 8.37
N THR A 303 -21.02 16.28 7.26
CA THR A 303 -22.30 17.01 7.20
C THR A 303 -23.49 16.09 6.91
N ALA A 304 -24.72 16.62 7.00
CA ALA A 304 -25.92 15.84 6.68
C ALA A 304 -26.02 15.47 5.19
N GLY A 305 -25.61 16.38 4.29
CA GLY A 305 -25.57 16.12 2.85
C GLY A 305 -24.54 15.05 2.49
N GLU A 306 -23.30 15.19 2.99
CA GLU A 306 -22.25 14.20 2.78
C GLU A 306 -22.64 12.79 3.26
N ARG A 307 -23.44 12.68 4.34
CA ARG A 307 -23.95 11.38 4.81
C ARG A 307 -25.11 10.82 3.98
N ALA A 308 -25.81 11.66 3.24
CA ALA A 308 -26.90 11.24 2.36
C ALA A 308 -26.38 10.65 1.04
N ASP A 309 -25.16 11.03 0.62
CA ASP A 309 -24.49 10.58 -0.61
C ASP A 309 -23.77 9.22 -0.47
N ARG A 310 -23.94 8.53 0.67
CA ARG A 310 -23.29 7.25 1.01
C ARG A 310 -24.07 6.00 0.58
#